data_AF-C7G3I3-F1
#
_entry.id   AF-C7G3I3-F1
#
_cell.length_a   1.000
_cell.length_b   1.000
_cell.length_c   1.000
_cell.angle_alpha   90.00
_cell.angle_beta   90.00
_cell.angle_gamma   90.00
#
_symmetry.space_group_name_H-M   'P 1'
#
loop_
_entity.id
_entity.type
_entity.pdbx_description
1 polymer ?
#
loop_
_entity_poly.entity_id
_entity_poly.type
_entity_poly.pdbx_seq_one_letter_code
_entity_poly.pdbx_strand_id
1 'polypeptide(L)'
;MAGLSSLVTLALTVLLILQHQSIMQANGACTSYYTVKSGDICYNIAQTYGIDVATLQSYNPGLQCDNLQIGQQLCVADDGQTPVPSPPTGNGKIFEEYIGAMWNGVKFSNVPVNDAIDTFNFILAFAIDYTQDGSASTNGQFSTFWDSSLTPDNVKAIKAQHSNVKVMVSLGGDTVHSQYVYFNPTSVDLWVSNAVSSLTTIIQQYGLDGIDIDYEHFQSTNEQFASAIGQLITQLKNNNVISVATIAPFPNVQQQYSALWSQYSSVIDYVNFQFYSYGEITASDYVTYYGQAVSAFPGGKVLASFSTSNAGTSTTPSTAISAAQQLQQSGNLAGIFIWCADNSLDNFQYEQQAQSILVAN
;
A
#
# COMPACT_ATOMS: atom_id res chain seq x y z
N MET A 1 -64.83 -12.09 37.53
CA MET A 1 -64.10 -12.81 38.60
C MET A 1 -64.40 -14.29 38.42
N ALA A 2 -63.49 -15.27 38.42
CA ALA A 2 -62.03 -15.37 38.38
C ALA A 2 -61.73 -16.89 38.43
N GLY A 3 -60.56 -17.33 37.93
CA GLY A 3 -59.94 -18.62 38.28
C GLY A 3 -60.10 -19.73 37.22
N LEU A 4 -59.13 -19.96 36.32
CA LEU A 4 -57.89 -20.73 36.52
C LEU A 4 -58.10 -22.17 37.02
N SER A 5 -58.22 -23.13 36.10
CA SER A 5 -57.54 -24.43 36.22
C SER A 5 -57.48 -25.15 34.86
N SER A 6 -56.33 -25.10 34.18
CA SER A 6 -55.90 -26.19 33.30
C SER A 6 -54.39 -26.11 33.07
N LEU A 7 -53.66 -26.27 34.17
CA LEU A 7 -52.21 -26.49 34.19
C LEU A 7 -51.95 -28.01 34.23
N VAL A 8 -52.14 -28.73 33.13
CA VAL A 8 -51.42 -29.98 32.83
C VAL A 8 -51.43 -30.21 31.31
N THR A 9 -50.70 -29.36 30.58
CA THR A 9 -50.31 -29.65 29.18
C THR A 9 -48.88 -29.16 28.95
N LEU A 10 -48.00 -29.48 29.91
CA LEU A 10 -46.59 -29.09 29.92
C LEU A 10 -45.74 -30.33 30.22
N ALA A 11 -45.44 -31.14 29.20
CA ALA A 11 -44.26 -32.03 29.11
C ALA A 11 -44.39 -32.99 27.92
N LEU A 12 -44.42 -32.47 26.69
CA LEU A 12 -44.11 -33.24 25.47
C LEU A 12 -43.82 -32.26 24.32
N THR A 13 -42.90 -31.33 24.60
CA THR A 13 -42.12 -30.62 23.59
C THR A 13 -40.74 -31.27 23.54
N VAL A 14 -40.13 -31.33 22.36
CA VAL A 14 -38.76 -31.82 22.05
C VAL A 14 -38.66 -33.32 21.69
N LEU A 15 -39.01 -33.68 20.44
CA LEU A 15 -38.09 -34.32 19.47
C LEU A 15 -38.80 -34.54 18.10
N LEU A 16 -38.17 -34.05 17.03
CA LEU A 16 -38.37 -34.46 15.61
C LEU A 16 -39.74 -34.24 14.95
N ILE A 17 -40.04 -32.99 14.55
CA ILE A 17 -40.36 -32.66 13.14
C ILE A 17 -39.82 -31.24 12.89
N LEU A 18 -38.58 -31.14 12.39
CA LEU A 18 -38.06 -29.92 11.79
C LEU A 18 -38.85 -29.66 10.51
N GLN A 19 -39.97 -28.93 10.62
CA GLN A 19 -40.53 -28.23 9.46
C GLN A 19 -39.50 -27.18 9.06
N HIS A 20 -38.84 -27.42 7.93
CA HIS A 20 -38.08 -26.40 7.21
C HIS A 20 -39.07 -25.30 6.82
N GLN A 21 -39.20 -24.28 7.66
CA GLN A 21 -39.57 -22.97 7.15
C GLN A 21 -38.28 -22.35 6.62
N SER A 22 -38.05 -22.54 5.33
CA SER A 22 -37.13 -21.73 4.55
C SER A 22 -37.60 -20.27 4.64
N ILE A 23 -37.08 -19.52 5.61
CA ILE A 23 -37.03 -18.06 5.52
C ILE A 23 -35.67 -17.74 4.90
N MET A 24 -35.63 -17.77 3.57
CA MET A 24 -34.60 -17.07 2.80
C MET A 24 -35.29 -16.42 1.61
N GLN A 25 -35.96 -15.31 1.88
CA GLN A 25 -36.28 -14.35 0.84
C GLN A 25 -36.14 -12.93 1.42
N ALA A 26 -34.92 -12.43 1.38
CA ALA A 26 -34.67 -11.01 1.23
C ALA A 26 -33.92 -10.86 -0.10
N ASN A 27 -34.65 -10.85 -1.22
CA ASN A 27 -34.09 -10.30 -2.45
C ASN A 27 -34.10 -8.79 -2.25
N GLY A 28 -32.97 -8.21 -1.87
CA GLY A 28 -32.77 -6.77 -2.05
C GLY A 28 -32.96 -6.44 -3.53
N ALA A 29 -33.66 -5.36 -3.84
CA ALA A 29 -33.71 -4.86 -5.20
C ALA A 29 -32.32 -4.35 -5.59
N CYS A 30 -31.85 -4.77 -6.76
CA CYS A 30 -30.57 -4.30 -7.27
C CYS A 30 -30.62 -2.78 -7.51
N THR A 31 -29.69 -2.04 -6.92
CA THR A 31 -29.61 -0.58 -7.01
C THR A 31 -28.54 -0.10 -8.00
N SER A 32 -27.61 -0.98 -8.39
CA SER A 32 -26.55 -0.67 -9.37
C SER A 32 -26.16 -1.89 -10.21
N TYR A 33 -25.94 -1.67 -11.51
CA TYR A 33 -25.57 -2.72 -12.46
C TYR A 33 -24.24 -2.41 -13.17
N TYR A 34 -23.46 -3.47 -13.39
CA TYR A 34 -22.26 -3.47 -14.24
C TYR A 34 -22.49 -4.32 -15.49
N THR A 35 -22.03 -3.84 -16.65
CA THR A 35 -22.08 -4.60 -17.90
C THR A 35 -20.71 -5.19 -18.20
N VAL A 36 -20.63 -6.53 -18.23
CA VAL A 36 -19.39 -7.28 -18.49
C VAL A 36 -18.77 -6.89 -19.83
N LYS A 37 -17.46 -6.67 -19.82
CA LYS A 37 -16.62 -6.30 -20.97
C LYS A 37 -15.63 -7.42 -21.28
N SER A 38 -15.01 -7.34 -22.46
CA SER A 38 -13.98 -8.29 -22.87
C SER A 38 -12.80 -8.26 -21.90
N GLY A 39 -12.42 -9.41 -21.37
CA GLY A 39 -11.28 -9.55 -20.44
C GLY A 39 -11.66 -9.43 -18.95
N ASP A 40 -12.93 -9.21 -18.63
CA ASP A 40 -13.38 -9.19 -17.24
C ASP A 40 -13.35 -10.58 -16.60
N ILE A 41 -13.04 -10.60 -15.31
CA ILE A 41 -13.25 -11.73 -14.42
C ILE A 41 -14.02 -11.26 -13.19
N CYS A 42 -14.76 -12.14 -12.51
CA CYS A 42 -15.54 -11.77 -11.33
C CYS A 42 -14.72 -11.05 -10.27
N TYR A 43 -13.45 -11.45 -10.09
CA TYR A 43 -12.56 -10.86 -9.12
C TYR A 43 -12.36 -9.34 -9.38
N ASN A 44 -12.02 -8.95 -10.60
CA ASN A 44 -11.80 -7.54 -10.94
C ASN A 44 -13.10 -6.73 -10.86
N ILE A 45 -14.24 -7.31 -11.25
CA ILE A 45 -15.55 -6.65 -11.13
C ILE A 45 -15.89 -6.43 -9.65
N ALA A 46 -15.79 -7.47 -8.82
CA ALA A 46 -16.10 -7.39 -7.39
C ALA A 46 -15.22 -6.34 -6.70
N GLN A 47 -13.91 -6.37 -6.97
CA GLN A 47 -12.95 -5.38 -6.45
C GLN A 47 -13.28 -3.95 -6.89
N THR A 48 -13.66 -3.75 -8.16
CA THR A 48 -14.06 -2.42 -8.68
C THR A 48 -15.21 -1.81 -7.87
N TYR A 49 -16.10 -2.65 -7.36
CA TYR A 49 -17.28 -2.23 -6.59
C TYR A 49 -17.12 -2.43 -5.07
N GLY A 50 -15.90 -2.74 -4.61
CA GLY A 50 -15.60 -2.86 -3.18
C GLY A 50 -16.31 -4.01 -2.47
N ILE A 51 -16.69 -5.05 -3.21
CA ILE A 51 -17.31 -6.28 -2.69
C ILE A 51 -16.40 -7.48 -2.97
N ASP A 52 -16.57 -8.59 -2.25
CA ASP A 52 -15.90 -9.85 -2.60
C ASP A 52 -16.68 -10.64 -3.67
N VAL A 53 -16.03 -11.67 -4.24
CA VAL A 53 -16.65 -12.51 -5.28
C VAL A 53 -17.89 -13.24 -4.77
N ALA A 54 -17.89 -13.66 -3.51
CA ALA A 54 -19.03 -14.35 -2.90
C ALA A 54 -20.25 -13.42 -2.81
N THR A 55 -20.03 -12.16 -2.47
CA THR A 55 -21.04 -11.10 -2.43
C THR A 55 -21.56 -10.80 -3.82
N LEU A 56 -20.68 -10.66 -4.82
CA LEU A 56 -21.08 -10.50 -6.23
C LEU A 56 -21.93 -11.68 -6.73
N GLN A 57 -21.57 -12.91 -6.36
CA GLN A 57 -22.36 -14.11 -6.67
C GLN A 57 -23.70 -14.15 -5.92
N SER A 58 -23.74 -13.62 -4.69
CA SER A 58 -24.98 -13.52 -3.91
C SER A 58 -25.98 -12.54 -4.54
N TYR A 59 -25.49 -11.41 -5.08
CA TYR A 59 -26.31 -10.43 -5.82
C TYR A 59 -26.79 -10.97 -7.17
N ASN A 60 -26.10 -11.96 -7.73
CA ASN A 60 -26.38 -12.54 -9.04
C ASN A 60 -26.54 -14.06 -8.94
N PRO A 61 -27.64 -14.57 -8.36
CA PRO A 61 -27.87 -16.01 -8.24
C PRO A 61 -27.70 -16.73 -9.59
N GLY A 62 -26.80 -17.70 -9.64
CA GLY A 62 -26.48 -18.45 -10.85
C GLY A 62 -25.28 -17.92 -11.66
N LEU A 63 -24.68 -16.80 -11.26
CA LEU A 63 -23.45 -16.28 -11.88
C LEU A 63 -22.32 -17.31 -11.87
N GLN A 64 -21.81 -17.64 -13.05
CA GLN A 64 -20.67 -18.52 -13.24
C GLN A 64 -19.41 -17.68 -13.52
N CYS A 65 -18.53 -17.56 -12.54
CA CYS A 65 -17.37 -16.66 -12.64
C CYS A 65 -16.31 -17.10 -13.66
N ASP A 66 -16.27 -18.41 -13.96
CA ASP A 66 -15.38 -18.96 -14.98
C ASP A 66 -15.96 -18.84 -16.40
N ASN A 67 -17.16 -18.26 -16.55
CA ASN A 67 -17.87 -18.16 -17.83
C ASN A 67 -18.68 -16.87 -17.97
N LEU A 68 -18.06 -15.72 -17.65
CA LEU A 68 -18.68 -14.41 -17.84
C LEU A 68 -18.93 -14.13 -19.33
N GLN A 69 -20.14 -13.67 -19.66
CA GLN A 69 -20.51 -13.33 -21.03
C GLN A 69 -20.37 -11.82 -21.26
N ILE A 70 -19.65 -11.40 -22.30
CA ILE A 70 -19.57 -9.97 -22.68
C ILE A 70 -20.99 -9.44 -22.93
N GLY A 71 -21.33 -8.30 -22.32
CA GLY A 71 -22.65 -7.70 -22.37
C GLY A 71 -23.61 -8.18 -21.27
N GLN A 72 -23.25 -9.18 -20.47
CA GLN A 72 -24.03 -9.61 -19.31
C GLN A 72 -24.13 -8.49 -18.27
N GLN A 73 -25.33 -8.20 -17.78
CA GLN A 73 -25.52 -7.29 -16.67
C GLN A 73 -25.41 -8.05 -15.34
N LEU A 74 -24.57 -7.53 -14.45
CA LEU A 74 -24.40 -8.02 -13.09
C LEU A 74 -24.86 -6.95 -12.11
N CYS A 75 -25.67 -7.34 -11.13
CA CYS A 75 -25.96 -6.51 -9.98
C CYS A 75 -24.70 -6.37 -9.11
N VAL A 76 -24.31 -5.14 -8.81
CA VAL A 76 -23.11 -4.83 -8.01
C VAL A 76 -23.43 -4.10 -6.71
N ALA A 77 -24.72 -3.82 -6.45
CA ALA A 77 -25.24 -3.33 -5.16
C ALA A 77 -26.73 -3.66 -5.01
N ASP A 78 -27.17 -4.10 -3.82
CA ASP A 78 -28.59 -4.32 -3.46
C ASP A 78 -29.01 -3.45 -2.25
N ASP A 79 -30.32 -3.27 -2.04
CA ASP A 79 -30.90 -2.47 -0.93
C ASP A 79 -31.17 -3.28 0.35
N GLY A 80 -30.76 -4.55 0.39
CA GLY A 80 -31.33 -5.56 1.28
C GLY A 80 -30.41 -6.15 2.35
N GLN A 81 -29.12 -5.79 2.39
CA GLN A 81 -28.18 -6.32 3.38
C GLN A 81 -27.69 -5.24 4.36
N THR A 82 -27.66 -5.61 5.64
CA THR A 82 -26.99 -4.84 6.72
C THR A 82 -25.58 -4.45 6.28
N PRO A 83 -25.07 -3.26 6.63
CA PRO A 83 -23.75 -2.83 6.22
C PRO A 83 -22.69 -3.79 6.78
N VAL A 84 -22.25 -4.75 5.96
CA VAL A 84 -20.91 -5.28 6.05
C VAL A 84 -20.00 -4.05 5.98
N PRO A 85 -18.97 -3.92 6.84
CA PRO A 85 -18.13 -2.73 6.84
C PRO A 85 -17.71 -2.46 5.41
N SER A 86 -18.12 -1.31 4.88
CA SER A 86 -17.54 -0.81 3.65
C SER A 86 -16.02 -0.91 3.83
N PRO A 87 -15.24 -1.30 2.80
CA PRO A 87 -13.85 -0.89 2.76
C PRO A 87 -13.85 0.60 3.11
N PRO A 88 -12.98 1.09 4.01
CA PRO A 88 -13.05 2.48 4.43
C PRO A 88 -13.12 3.35 3.17
N THR A 89 -14.26 4.00 2.96
CA THR A 89 -14.43 5.00 1.91
C THR A 89 -13.73 6.31 2.29
N GLY A 90 -12.96 6.31 3.38
CA GLY A 90 -11.88 7.24 3.56
C GLY A 90 -10.63 6.69 2.87
N ASN A 91 -10.09 7.45 1.92
CA ASN A 91 -8.64 7.40 1.72
C ASN A 91 -8.03 7.59 3.11
N GLY A 92 -7.48 6.53 3.70
CA GLY A 92 -6.85 6.65 5.02
C GLY A 92 -5.85 7.81 4.97
N LYS A 93 -5.76 8.58 6.06
CA LYS A 93 -4.78 9.66 6.17
C LYS A 93 -3.40 9.00 6.26
N ILE A 94 -2.77 8.72 5.12
CA ILE A 94 -1.49 8.04 4.98
C ILE A 94 -0.40 9.09 4.77
N PHE A 95 0.60 9.09 5.65
CA PHE A 95 1.79 9.91 5.54
C PHE A 95 3.04 9.05 5.65
N GLU A 96 4.00 9.22 4.74
CA GLU A 96 5.27 8.49 4.80
C GLU A 96 6.49 9.40 4.69
N GLU A 97 7.56 9.07 5.40
CA GLU A 97 8.77 9.88 5.49
C GLU A 97 10.00 8.99 5.32
N TYR A 98 10.75 9.19 4.23
CA TYR A 98 12.06 8.56 4.07
C TYR A 98 13.08 9.20 5.04
N ILE A 99 13.95 8.39 5.62
CA ILE A 99 14.93 8.85 6.62
C ILE A 99 16.22 8.00 6.62
N GLY A 100 17.35 8.65 6.85
CA GLY A 100 18.65 8.03 7.12
C GLY A 100 19.59 7.93 5.92
N ALA A 101 19.21 8.46 4.76
CA ALA A 101 19.99 8.33 3.53
C ALA A 101 21.21 9.26 3.48
N MET A 102 21.21 10.40 4.18
CA MET A 102 22.24 11.45 4.04
C MET A 102 23.28 11.45 5.16
N TRP A 103 23.18 10.56 6.15
CA TRP A 103 24.17 10.39 7.23
C TRP A 103 24.45 11.68 8.03
N ASN A 104 23.43 12.50 8.22
CA ASN A 104 23.55 13.80 8.89
C ASN A 104 23.00 13.81 10.33
N GLY A 105 22.70 12.65 10.89
CA GLY A 105 22.27 12.49 12.28
C GLY A 105 20.83 12.90 12.57
N VAL A 106 19.97 12.99 11.54
CA VAL A 106 18.52 13.13 11.73
C VAL A 106 17.98 11.95 12.54
N LYS A 107 17.10 12.23 13.51
CA LYS A 107 16.47 11.22 14.38
C LYS A 107 14.98 11.17 14.10
N PHE A 108 14.35 10.02 14.34
CA PHE A 108 12.88 9.91 14.34
C PHE A 108 12.19 11.00 15.18
N SER A 109 12.77 11.33 16.36
CA SER A 109 12.24 12.36 17.26
C SER A 109 12.37 13.80 16.74
N ASN A 110 13.11 14.03 15.65
CA ASN A 110 13.16 15.33 15.00
C ASN A 110 11.96 15.56 14.08
N VAL A 111 11.42 14.48 13.50
CA VAL A 111 10.32 14.56 12.54
C VAL A 111 9.01 14.75 13.29
N PRO A 112 8.21 15.78 12.94
CA PRO A 112 6.91 16.00 13.57
C PRO A 112 5.94 14.88 13.17
N VAL A 113 5.32 14.25 14.17
CA VAL A 113 4.28 13.22 13.99
C VAL A 113 2.93 13.78 14.47
N ASN A 114 1.95 13.82 13.58
CA ASN A 114 0.58 14.18 13.89
C ASN A 114 -0.24 12.90 14.17
N ASP A 115 -0.69 12.72 15.42
CA ASP A 115 -1.46 11.54 15.85
C ASP A 115 -2.85 11.42 15.19
N ALA A 116 -3.34 12.45 14.50
CA ALA A 116 -4.57 12.41 13.71
C ALA A 116 -4.40 11.78 12.31
N ILE A 117 -3.16 11.43 11.93
CA ILE A 117 -2.85 10.62 10.75
C ILE A 117 -3.17 9.15 11.07
N ASP A 118 -3.88 8.47 10.18
CA ASP A 118 -4.31 7.07 10.39
C ASP A 118 -3.14 6.10 10.30
N THR A 119 -2.17 6.40 9.42
CA THR A 119 -0.96 5.60 9.23
C THR A 119 0.21 6.51 8.91
N PHE A 120 1.17 6.57 9.84
CA PHE A 120 2.42 7.29 9.68
C PHE A 120 3.56 6.28 9.49
N ASN A 121 4.24 6.30 8.35
CA ASN A 121 5.29 5.34 8.04
C ASN A 121 6.63 6.06 7.93
N PHE A 122 7.58 5.75 8.81
CA PHE A 122 8.98 6.04 8.52
C PHE A 122 9.53 4.97 7.58
N ILE A 123 10.35 5.36 6.61
CA ILE A 123 11.00 4.43 5.68
C ILE A 123 12.52 4.61 5.79
N LEU A 124 13.20 3.64 6.41
CA LEU A 124 14.66 3.63 6.52
C LEU A 124 15.27 3.42 5.12
N ALA A 125 16.13 4.35 4.71
CA ALA A 125 16.79 4.35 3.40
C ALA A 125 18.31 4.16 3.58
N PHE A 126 18.93 3.02 3.21
CA PHE A 126 18.36 1.86 2.50
C PHE A 126 18.89 0.53 3.06
N ALA A 127 18.21 -0.58 2.77
CA ALA A 127 18.84 -1.89 2.72
C ALA A 127 19.20 -2.25 1.28
N ILE A 128 20.42 -2.71 1.05
CA ILE A 128 20.96 -2.93 -0.30
C ILE A 128 21.59 -4.32 -0.35
N ASP A 129 21.30 -5.09 -1.41
CA ASP A 129 21.89 -6.42 -1.65
C ASP A 129 23.23 -6.34 -2.38
N TYR A 130 24.09 -5.42 -1.93
CA TYR A 130 25.46 -5.23 -2.38
C TYR A 130 26.43 -5.45 -1.22
N THR A 131 27.68 -5.76 -1.54
CA THR A 131 28.76 -5.81 -0.55
C THR A 131 28.87 -4.46 0.17
N GLN A 132 29.35 -4.46 1.42
CA GLN A 132 29.44 -3.23 2.22
C GLN A 132 30.29 -2.13 1.57
N ASP A 133 31.24 -2.50 0.70
CA ASP A 133 32.07 -1.58 -0.08
C ASP A 133 31.46 -1.19 -1.44
N GLY A 134 30.25 -1.68 -1.75
CA GLY A 134 29.52 -1.42 -3.00
C GLY A 134 30.11 -2.09 -4.24
N SER A 135 31.13 -2.93 -4.11
CA SER A 135 31.88 -3.48 -5.24
C SER A 135 31.15 -4.56 -6.04
N ALA A 136 30.20 -5.27 -5.42
CA ALA A 136 29.47 -6.35 -6.09
C ALA A 136 28.05 -6.56 -5.52
N SER A 137 27.13 -6.99 -6.38
CA SER A 137 25.86 -7.56 -5.92
C SER A 137 26.10 -8.86 -5.16
N THR A 138 25.31 -9.07 -4.12
CA THR A 138 25.31 -10.27 -3.26
C THR A 138 24.18 -11.23 -3.63
N ASN A 139 23.47 -10.95 -4.72
CA ASN A 139 22.34 -11.74 -5.21
C ASN A 139 21.26 -11.92 -4.12
N GLY A 140 20.74 -10.81 -3.61
CA GLY A 140 19.63 -10.80 -2.64
C GLY A 140 20.04 -10.87 -1.17
N GLN A 141 21.32 -10.84 -0.80
CA GLN A 141 21.72 -10.79 0.62
C GLN A 141 21.79 -9.33 1.09
N PHE A 142 20.68 -8.81 1.60
CA PHE A 142 20.57 -7.43 2.03
C PHE A 142 21.42 -7.12 3.26
N SER A 143 22.07 -5.96 3.23
CA SER A 143 22.75 -5.31 4.36
C SER A 143 22.22 -3.89 4.57
N THR A 144 22.46 -3.28 5.72
CA THR A 144 21.95 -1.95 6.09
C THR A 144 22.89 -0.83 5.64
N PHE A 145 22.36 0.21 4.99
CA PHE A 145 23.09 1.36 4.46
C PHE A 145 22.40 2.70 4.82
N TRP A 146 21.88 2.82 6.03
CA TRP A 146 21.36 4.08 6.57
C TRP A 146 22.20 4.55 7.76
N ASP A 147 22.00 5.81 8.15
CA ASP A 147 22.64 6.43 9.31
C ASP A 147 22.56 5.54 10.56
N SER A 148 23.72 5.08 11.02
CA SER A 148 23.84 4.16 12.17
C SER A 148 23.26 4.68 13.48
N SER A 149 22.94 5.98 13.57
CA SER A 149 22.23 6.56 14.72
C SER A 149 20.75 6.17 14.78
N LEU A 150 20.16 5.65 13.71
CA LEU A 150 18.79 5.11 13.68
C LEU A 150 18.80 3.64 14.13
N THR A 151 18.89 3.44 15.44
CA THR A 151 19.05 2.10 16.06
C THR A 151 17.71 1.39 16.30
N PRO A 152 17.70 0.06 16.57
CA PRO A 152 16.50 -0.66 16.99
C PRO A 152 15.79 -0.03 18.21
N ASP A 153 16.55 0.50 19.17
CA ASP A 153 15.98 1.18 20.34
C ASP A 153 15.25 2.48 19.95
N ASN A 154 15.75 3.19 18.93
CA ASN A 154 15.08 4.38 18.42
C ASN A 154 13.78 4.03 17.68
N VAL A 155 13.78 2.97 16.87
CA VAL A 155 12.56 2.43 16.22
C VAL A 155 11.52 2.05 17.27
N LYS A 156 11.92 1.31 18.30
CA LYS A 156 11.05 0.94 19.41
C LYS A 156 10.51 2.17 20.15
N ALA A 157 11.35 3.17 20.41
CA ALA A 157 10.95 4.38 21.13
C ALA A 157 9.92 5.22 20.38
N ILE A 158 10.09 5.44 19.06
CA ILE A 158 9.14 6.25 18.29
C ILE A 158 7.77 5.56 18.16
N LYS A 159 7.75 4.24 17.95
CA LYS A 159 6.52 3.44 17.92
C LYS A 159 5.80 3.41 19.27
N ALA A 160 6.55 3.48 20.38
CA ALA A 160 5.97 3.56 21.72
C ALA A 160 5.41 4.95 22.04
N GLN A 161 5.95 6.01 21.41
CA GLN A 161 5.44 7.39 21.56
C GLN A 161 4.17 7.63 20.73
N HIS A 162 4.09 7.03 19.54
CA HIS A 162 3.02 7.29 18.58
C HIS A 162 2.41 5.96 18.09
N SER A 163 1.15 5.69 18.47
CA SER A 163 0.48 4.44 18.13
C SER A 163 0.13 4.29 16.64
N ASN A 164 0.14 5.40 15.89
CA ASN A 164 -0.08 5.42 14.44
C ASN A 164 1.23 5.23 13.64
N VAL A 165 2.39 5.15 14.30
CA VAL A 165 3.69 5.00 13.64
C VAL A 165 4.03 3.55 13.34
N LYS A 166 4.42 3.30 12.09
CA LYS A 166 5.17 2.13 11.65
C LYS A 166 6.55 2.56 11.14
N VAL A 167 7.49 1.64 11.14
CA VAL A 167 8.82 1.85 10.56
C VAL A 167 9.13 0.73 9.57
N MET A 168 9.46 1.09 8.35
CA MET A 168 9.77 0.20 7.23
C MET A 168 11.22 0.35 6.80
N VAL A 169 11.65 -0.45 5.83
CA VAL A 169 12.94 -0.31 5.16
C VAL A 169 12.76 -0.33 3.64
N SER A 170 13.38 0.64 2.96
CA SER A 170 13.42 0.69 1.51
C SER A 170 14.59 -0.12 0.96
N LEU A 171 14.33 -0.85 -0.13
CA LEU A 171 15.24 -1.79 -0.78
C LEU A 171 15.75 -1.22 -2.10
N GLY A 172 17.07 -1.17 -2.27
CA GLY A 172 17.70 -0.70 -3.51
C GLY A 172 18.33 0.68 -3.37
N GLY A 173 17.67 1.71 -3.89
CA GLY A 173 18.18 3.08 -4.05
C GLY A 173 19.01 3.26 -5.32
N ASP A 174 19.41 4.52 -5.58
CA ASP A 174 20.20 4.90 -6.76
C ASP A 174 21.62 4.30 -6.73
N THR A 175 22.40 4.59 -5.67
CA THR A 175 23.81 4.21 -5.58
C THR A 175 24.25 3.72 -4.20
N VAL A 176 25.29 2.87 -4.21
CA VAL A 176 26.11 2.52 -3.05
C VAL A 176 27.57 2.86 -3.37
N HIS A 177 28.20 3.71 -2.55
CA HIS A 177 29.57 4.21 -2.80
C HIS A 177 29.80 4.72 -4.24
N SER A 178 28.84 5.47 -4.77
CA SER A 178 28.82 6.01 -6.14
C SER A 178 28.77 4.95 -7.26
N GLN A 179 28.45 3.70 -6.94
CA GLN A 179 28.12 2.66 -7.92
C GLN A 179 26.62 2.47 -7.98
N TYR A 180 26.06 2.39 -9.18
CA TYR A 180 24.63 2.13 -9.34
C TYR A 180 24.24 0.76 -8.79
N VAL A 181 23.13 0.74 -8.05
CA VAL A 181 22.53 -0.49 -7.52
C VAL A 181 21.65 -1.10 -8.59
N TYR A 182 22.20 -2.03 -9.36
CA TYR A 182 21.45 -2.74 -10.40
C TYR A 182 20.68 -3.91 -9.82
N PHE A 183 19.39 -3.98 -10.11
CA PHE A 183 18.62 -5.21 -9.94
C PHE A 183 19.05 -6.23 -11.02
N ASN A 184 19.78 -7.26 -10.59
CA ASN A 184 20.33 -8.28 -11.49
C ASN A 184 20.47 -9.66 -10.80
N PRO A 185 19.36 -10.36 -10.55
CA PRO A 185 19.39 -11.66 -9.90
C PRO A 185 20.06 -12.71 -10.81
N THR A 186 20.97 -13.51 -10.25
CA THR A 186 21.56 -14.66 -10.95
C THR A 186 20.51 -15.73 -11.25
N SER A 187 19.57 -15.90 -10.32
CA SER A 187 18.36 -16.73 -10.45
C SER A 187 17.30 -16.12 -9.54
N VAL A 188 16.04 -16.09 -10.01
CA VAL A 188 14.90 -15.59 -9.21
C VAL A 188 14.81 -16.34 -7.89
N ASP A 189 14.82 -17.68 -7.90
CA ASP A 189 14.63 -18.49 -6.70
C ASP A 189 15.74 -18.26 -5.65
N LEU A 190 16.99 -18.18 -6.11
CA LEU A 190 18.13 -17.97 -5.22
C LEU A 190 18.13 -16.55 -4.64
N TRP A 191 17.84 -15.55 -5.47
CA TRP A 191 17.71 -14.17 -5.02
C TRP A 191 16.59 -14.03 -4.00
N VAL A 192 15.41 -14.60 -4.26
CA VAL A 192 14.27 -14.58 -3.33
C VAL A 192 14.61 -15.28 -2.03
N SER A 193 15.22 -16.47 -2.06
CA SER A 193 15.62 -17.19 -0.85
C SER A 193 16.60 -16.39 0.00
N ASN A 194 17.59 -15.75 -0.63
CA ASN A 194 18.55 -14.89 0.07
C ASN A 194 17.84 -13.67 0.66
N ALA A 195 17.01 -13.00 -0.13
CA ALA A 195 16.30 -11.78 0.24
C ALA A 195 15.36 -12.02 1.42
N VAL A 196 14.52 -13.05 1.36
CA VAL A 196 13.62 -13.43 2.45
C VAL A 196 14.42 -13.69 3.73
N SER A 197 15.54 -14.43 3.65
CA SER A 197 16.36 -14.75 4.81
C SER A 197 17.03 -13.52 5.45
N SER A 198 17.73 -12.71 4.65
CA SER A 198 18.46 -11.54 5.16
C SER A 198 17.50 -10.44 5.64
N LEU A 199 16.42 -10.17 4.90
CA LEU A 199 15.44 -9.16 5.30
C LEU A 199 14.65 -9.58 6.53
N THR A 200 14.28 -10.85 6.67
CA THR A 200 13.66 -11.33 7.92
C THR A 200 14.54 -11.05 9.13
N THR A 201 15.86 -11.26 8.99
CA THR A 201 16.83 -10.96 10.06
C THR A 201 16.86 -9.47 10.39
N ILE A 202 16.99 -8.60 9.38
CA ILE A 202 17.01 -7.13 9.57
C ILE A 202 15.70 -6.64 10.19
N ILE A 203 14.56 -7.07 9.64
CA ILE A 203 13.22 -6.66 10.08
C ILE A 203 12.98 -7.06 11.54
N GLN A 204 13.33 -8.29 11.92
CA GLN A 204 13.19 -8.75 13.31
C GLN A 204 14.15 -8.04 14.26
N GLN A 205 15.39 -7.79 13.84
CA GLN A 205 16.38 -7.08 14.66
C GLN A 205 15.95 -5.65 14.98
N TYR A 206 15.39 -4.94 14.01
CA TYR A 206 14.96 -3.54 14.16
C TYR A 206 13.51 -3.38 14.61
N GLY A 207 12.69 -4.43 14.54
CA GLY A 207 11.26 -4.36 14.84
C GLY A 207 10.47 -3.60 13.77
N LEU A 208 10.85 -3.77 12.50
CA LEU A 208 10.22 -3.11 11.35
C LEU A 208 8.88 -3.75 10.99
N ASP A 209 8.02 -2.98 10.33
CA ASP A 209 6.64 -3.35 10.01
C ASP A 209 6.40 -3.63 8.52
N GLY A 210 7.38 -3.32 7.66
CA GLY A 210 7.20 -3.32 6.22
C GLY A 210 8.47 -3.12 5.42
N ILE A 211 8.33 -3.28 4.10
CA ILE A 211 9.37 -2.99 3.12
C ILE A 211 8.84 -2.06 2.03
N ASP A 212 9.74 -1.29 1.45
CA ASP A 212 9.51 -0.46 0.27
C ASP A 212 10.47 -0.91 -0.84
N ILE A 213 10.00 -0.96 -2.10
CA ILE A 213 10.82 -1.37 -3.24
C ILE A 213 11.20 -0.15 -4.06
N ASP A 214 12.49 0.18 -4.08
CA ASP A 214 13.04 1.39 -4.69
C ASP A 214 14.31 1.10 -5.53
N TYR A 215 14.26 0.04 -6.35
CA TYR A 215 15.30 -0.16 -7.37
C TYR A 215 15.06 0.79 -8.55
N GLU A 216 16.13 1.46 -8.98
CA GLU A 216 16.09 2.45 -10.07
C GLU A 216 16.88 2.02 -11.32
N HIS A 217 17.76 1.03 -11.17
CA HIS A 217 18.62 0.51 -12.24
C HIS A 217 18.38 -0.97 -12.48
N PHE A 218 18.24 -1.38 -13.74
CA PHE A 218 17.83 -2.73 -14.10
C PHE A 218 18.77 -3.35 -15.13
N GLN A 219 19.26 -4.56 -14.84
CA GLN A 219 19.90 -5.44 -15.83
C GLN A 219 19.11 -6.75 -16.02
N SER A 220 17.93 -6.86 -15.40
CA SER A 220 16.97 -7.94 -15.57
C SER A 220 15.87 -7.57 -16.58
N THR A 221 15.08 -8.56 -17.01
CA THR A 221 13.80 -8.27 -17.67
C THR A 221 12.75 -7.79 -16.67
N ASN A 222 11.66 -7.20 -17.17
CA ASN A 222 10.51 -6.80 -16.34
C ASN A 222 9.88 -8.00 -15.64
N GLU A 223 9.80 -9.15 -16.30
CA GLU A 223 9.23 -10.39 -15.76
C GLU A 223 10.10 -10.95 -14.64
N GLN A 224 11.43 -10.90 -14.80
CA GLN A 224 12.36 -11.33 -13.75
C GLN A 224 12.25 -10.45 -12.51
N PHE A 225 12.20 -9.12 -12.69
CA PHE A 225 11.99 -8.17 -11.58
C PHE A 225 10.64 -8.40 -10.90
N ALA A 226 9.55 -8.41 -11.66
CA ALA A 226 8.21 -8.63 -11.14
C ALA A 226 8.09 -9.94 -10.38
N SER A 227 8.64 -11.04 -10.91
CA SER A 227 8.61 -12.35 -10.27
C SER A 227 9.41 -12.38 -8.97
N ALA A 228 10.64 -11.86 -8.97
CA ALA A 228 11.48 -11.86 -7.78
C ALA A 228 10.91 -10.99 -6.65
N ILE A 229 10.52 -9.75 -6.95
CA ILE A 229 9.94 -8.85 -5.95
C ILE A 229 8.56 -9.33 -5.48
N GLY A 230 7.71 -9.79 -6.41
CA GLY A 230 6.38 -10.30 -6.08
C GLY A 230 6.43 -11.51 -5.15
N GLN A 231 7.34 -12.46 -5.42
CA GLN A 231 7.57 -13.61 -4.54
C GLN A 231 8.16 -13.19 -3.19
N LEU A 232 9.11 -12.25 -3.15
CA LEU A 232 9.65 -11.72 -1.90
C LEU A 232 8.55 -11.15 -1.00
N ILE A 233 7.75 -10.21 -1.53
CA ILE A 233 6.67 -9.57 -0.76
C ILE A 233 5.66 -10.61 -0.28
N THR A 234 5.24 -11.50 -1.18
CA THR A 234 4.28 -12.58 -0.86
C THR A 234 4.80 -13.47 0.27
N GLN A 235 6.06 -13.89 0.22
CA GLN A 235 6.64 -14.74 1.25
C GLN A 235 6.79 -14.02 2.59
N LEU A 236 7.24 -12.76 2.59
CA LEU A 236 7.36 -11.99 3.83
C LEU A 236 6.00 -11.76 4.50
N LYS A 237 4.93 -11.47 3.71
CA LYS A 237 3.56 -11.36 4.24
C LYS A 237 3.03 -12.70 4.75
N ASN A 238 3.17 -13.79 3.97
CA ASN A 238 2.71 -15.12 4.37
C ASN A 238 3.42 -15.64 5.64
N ASN A 239 4.68 -15.26 5.82
CA ASN A 239 5.46 -15.59 7.01
C ASN A 239 5.19 -14.65 8.19
N ASN A 240 4.28 -13.69 8.05
CA ASN A 240 3.96 -12.65 9.05
C ASN A 240 5.18 -11.82 9.48
N VAL A 241 6.16 -11.65 8.58
CA VAL A 241 7.36 -10.84 8.82
C VAL A 241 7.06 -9.36 8.61
N ILE A 242 6.19 -9.04 7.65
CA ILE A 242 5.76 -7.67 7.34
C ILE A 242 4.24 -7.56 7.31
N SER A 243 3.75 -6.35 7.58
CA SER A 243 2.34 -5.97 7.46
C SER A 243 2.07 -5.01 6.31
N VAL A 244 3.09 -4.30 5.82
CA VAL A 244 2.98 -3.31 4.75
C VAL A 244 4.08 -3.54 3.71
N ALA A 245 3.74 -3.40 2.43
CA ALA A 245 4.67 -3.36 1.32
C ALA A 245 4.31 -2.21 0.37
N THR A 246 5.29 -1.41 0.00
CA THR A 246 5.14 -0.31 -0.96
C THR A 246 6.11 -0.46 -2.13
N ILE A 247 5.84 0.26 -3.21
CA ILE A 247 6.74 0.35 -4.37
C ILE A 247 6.96 1.82 -4.72
N ALA A 248 8.16 2.21 -5.13
CA ALA A 248 8.54 3.60 -5.37
C ALA A 248 8.87 3.91 -6.85
N PRO A 249 7.92 3.76 -7.79
CA PRO A 249 8.18 4.02 -9.20
C PRO A 249 8.34 5.51 -9.53
N PHE A 250 9.01 5.78 -10.63
CA PHE A 250 9.02 7.08 -11.31
C PHE A 250 8.98 6.86 -12.83
N PRO A 251 8.81 7.90 -13.66
CA PRO A 251 8.52 7.75 -15.09
C PRO A 251 9.48 6.84 -15.86
N ASN A 252 10.79 6.87 -15.57
CA ASN A 252 11.76 6.08 -16.34
C ASN A 252 11.75 4.59 -16.01
N VAL A 253 11.23 4.22 -14.83
CA VAL A 253 11.18 2.83 -14.34
C VAL A 253 9.75 2.32 -14.21
N GLN A 254 8.76 3.14 -14.62
CA GLN A 254 7.35 2.82 -14.47
C GLN A 254 6.99 1.48 -15.14
N GLN A 255 7.64 1.12 -16.26
CA GLN A 255 7.33 -0.13 -16.96
C GLN A 255 7.63 -1.37 -16.10
N GLN A 256 8.74 -1.37 -15.36
CA GLN A 256 9.16 -2.45 -14.46
C GLN A 256 8.14 -2.59 -13.31
N TYR A 257 7.77 -1.47 -12.70
CA TYR A 257 6.84 -1.45 -11.57
C TYR A 257 5.38 -1.71 -11.98
N SER A 258 4.94 -1.28 -13.17
CA SER A 258 3.64 -1.67 -13.71
C SER A 258 3.58 -3.17 -14.02
N ALA A 259 4.69 -3.78 -14.47
CA ALA A 259 4.77 -5.23 -14.65
C ALA A 259 4.64 -5.98 -13.30
N LEU A 260 5.28 -5.48 -12.24
CA LEU A 260 5.12 -5.97 -10.87
C LEU A 260 3.67 -5.81 -10.39
N TRP A 261 3.10 -4.61 -10.51
CA TRP A 261 1.74 -4.30 -10.07
C TRP A 261 0.70 -5.20 -10.74
N SER A 262 0.79 -5.38 -12.06
CA SER A 262 -0.17 -6.18 -12.82
C SER A 262 -0.29 -7.64 -12.36
N GLN A 263 0.77 -8.17 -11.74
CA GLN A 263 0.84 -9.55 -11.27
C GLN A 263 0.66 -9.68 -9.75
N TYR A 264 1.09 -8.67 -8.98
CA TYR A 264 1.24 -8.77 -7.53
C TYR A 264 0.57 -7.63 -6.74
N SER A 265 -0.31 -6.84 -7.35
CA SER A 265 -1.03 -5.75 -6.66
C SER A 265 -1.75 -6.18 -5.38
N SER A 266 -2.22 -7.43 -5.29
CA SER A 266 -2.89 -7.96 -4.09
C SER A 266 -2.01 -8.00 -2.83
N VAL A 267 -0.68 -7.97 -2.97
CA VAL A 267 0.26 -7.99 -1.85
C VAL A 267 0.97 -6.65 -1.64
N ILE A 268 0.68 -5.63 -2.47
CA ILE A 268 1.27 -4.29 -2.40
C ILE A 268 0.21 -3.30 -1.90
N ASP A 269 0.51 -2.56 -0.85
CA ASP A 269 -0.47 -1.70 -0.18
C ASP A 269 -0.54 -0.30 -0.79
N TYR A 270 0.63 0.32 -1.05
CA TYR A 270 0.73 1.69 -1.56
C TYR A 270 1.74 1.81 -2.71
N VAL A 271 1.56 2.85 -3.52
CA VAL A 271 2.48 3.23 -4.60
C VAL A 271 3.07 4.60 -4.28
N ASN A 272 4.34 4.62 -3.90
CA ASN A 272 5.14 5.79 -3.59
C ASN A 272 5.70 6.40 -4.88
N PHE A 273 4.80 6.88 -5.75
CA PHE A 273 5.21 7.44 -7.04
C PHE A 273 6.03 8.72 -6.84
N GLN A 274 7.25 8.76 -7.38
CA GLN A 274 8.22 9.83 -7.13
C GLN A 274 7.98 11.05 -8.03
N PHE A 275 6.95 11.85 -7.72
CA PHE A 275 6.59 13.02 -8.53
C PHE A 275 7.67 14.10 -8.57
N TYR A 276 8.60 14.12 -7.62
CA TYR A 276 9.74 15.03 -7.66
C TYR A 276 10.67 14.82 -8.87
N SER A 277 10.57 13.69 -9.57
CA SER A 277 11.33 13.40 -10.79
C SER A 277 10.86 14.16 -12.04
N TYR A 278 9.68 14.81 -12.01
CA TYR A 278 9.13 15.50 -13.19
C TYR A 278 9.77 16.86 -13.47
N GLY A 279 10.67 17.34 -12.61
CA GLY A 279 11.30 18.63 -12.74
C GLY A 279 10.40 19.81 -12.38
N GLU A 280 10.73 20.98 -12.92
CA GLU A 280 9.95 22.19 -12.69
C GLU A 280 8.63 22.13 -13.46
N ILE A 281 7.54 21.89 -12.72
CA ILE A 281 6.18 21.78 -13.25
C ILE A 281 5.23 22.70 -12.46
N THR A 282 4.04 22.97 -13.01
CA THR A 282 2.98 23.65 -12.26
C THR A 282 2.18 22.67 -11.40
N ALA A 283 1.40 23.18 -10.44
CA ALA A 283 0.50 22.34 -9.65
C ALA A 283 -0.58 21.65 -10.53
N SER A 284 -0.99 22.29 -11.63
CA SER A 284 -1.96 21.70 -12.58
C SER A 284 -1.34 20.55 -13.38
N ASP A 285 -0.08 20.70 -13.80
CA ASP A 285 0.67 19.62 -14.45
C ASP A 285 0.84 18.44 -13.49
N TYR A 286 1.16 18.73 -12.23
CA TYR A 286 1.27 17.72 -11.17
C TYR A 286 -0.02 16.92 -11.03
N VAL A 287 -1.18 17.57 -10.88
CA VAL A 287 -2.48 16.88 -10.76
C VAL A 287 -2.77 16.02 -11.98
N THR A 288 -2.36 16.47 -13.17
CA THR A 288 -2.49 15.69 -14.42
C THR A 288 -1.61 14.44 -14.37
N TYR A 289 -0.34 14.57 -13.98
CA TYR A 289 0.58 13.44 -13.85
C TYR A 289 0.16 12.47 -12.74
N TYR A 290 -0.40 12.97 -11.65
CA TYR A 290 -0.99 12.14 -10.59
C TYR A 290 -2.11 11.26 -11.14
N GLY A 291 -3.02 11.82 -11.95
CA GLY A 291 -4.07 11.04 -12.62
C GLY A 291 -3.51 9.97 -13.59
N GLN A 292 -2.40 10.27 -14.26
CA GLN A 292 -1.70 9.29 -15.12
C GLN A 292 -1.07 8.16 -14.30
N ALA A 293 -0.43 8.48 -13.17
CA ALA A 293 0.12 7.49 -12.26
C ALA A 293 -0.99 6.59 -11.68
N VAL A 294 -2.11 7.17 -11.21
CA VAL A 294 -3.29 6.40 -10.77
C VAL A 294 -3.80 5.45 -11.86
N SER A 295 -3.82 5.91 -13.12
CA SER A 295 -4.22 5.08 -14.26
C SER A 295 -3.23 3.94 -14.55
N ALA A 296 -1.94 4.12 -14.26
CA ALA A 296 -0.90 3.11 -14.42
C ALA A 296 -0.91 2.03 -13.32
N PHE A 297 -1.52 2.33 -12.17
CA PHE A 297 -1.64 1.43 -11.02
C PHE A 297 -3.13 1.25 -10.63
N PRO A 298 -3.93 0.60 -11.49
CA PRO A 298 -5.38 0.51 -11.29
C PRO A 298 -5.73 -0.18 -9.98
N GLY A 299 -6.65 0.42 -9.22
CA GLY A 299 -7.06 -0.04 -7.90
C GLY A 299 -6.07 0.25 -6.77
N GLY A 300 -4.90 0.83 -7.09
CA GLY A 300 -3.86 1.15 -6.11
C GLY A 300 -4.07 2.49 -5.43
N LYS A 301 -3.46 2.63 -4.24
CA LYS A 301 -3.33 3.90 -3.53
C LYS A 301 -2.01 4.56 -3.93
N VAL A 302 -2.07 5.42 -4.94
CA VAL A 302 -0.91 6.23 -5.36
C VAL A 302 -0.78 7.44 -4.44
N LEU A 303 0.35 7.57 -3.76
CA LEU A 303 0.60 8.68 -2.85
C LEU A 303 1.19 9.87 -3.63
N ALA A 304 0.74 11.09 -3.30
CA ALA A 304 1.42 12.28 -3.78
C ALA A 304 2.79 12.40 -3.08
N SER A 305 3.73 13.10 -3.69
CA SER A 305 5.07 13.23 -3.14
C SER A 305 5.86 14.45 -3.58
N PHE A 306 6.91 14.74 -2.82
CA PHE A 306 7.92 15.73 -3.19
C PHE A 306 9.23 15.44 -2.48
N SER A 307 10.28 16.07 -3.00
CA SER A 307 11.59 16.07 -2.38
C SER A 307 11.84 17.40 -1.69
N THR A 308 12.40 17.37 -0.48
CA THR A 308 12.84 18.57 0.26
C THR A 308 14.31 18.91 -0.05
N SER A 309 14.97 18.16 -0.93
CA SER A 309 16.29 18.51 -1.43
C SER A 309 16.25 19.80 -2.26
N ASN A 310 17.31 20.61 -2.17
CA ASN A 310 17.46 21.84 -2.97
C ASN A 310 18.00 21.57 -4.39
N ALA A 311 17.80 20.37 -4.94
CA ALA A 311 18.22 20.07 -6.31
C ALA A 311 17.29 20.81 -7.30
N GLY A 312 17.77 21.90 -7.88
CA GLY A 312 17.03 22.84 -8.75
C GLY A 312 16.46 22.28 -10.07
N THR A 313 16.31 20.96 -10.17
CA THR A 313 15.69 20.24 -11.27
C THR A 313 14.57 19.32 -10.79
N SER A 314 14.05 19.54 -9.58
CA SER A 314 12.96 18.74 -9.00
C SER A 314 11.69 19.55 -8.89
N THR A 315 10.54 18.88 -8.82
CA THR A 315 9.29 19.55 -8.45
C THR A 315 9.43 20.16 -7.06
N THR A 316 9.17 21.46 -6.95
CA THR A 316 9.37 22.18 -5.68
C THR A 316 8.35 21.72 -4.63
N PRO A 317 8.72 21.68 -3.33
CA PRO A 317 7.77 21.40 -2.25
C PRO A 317 6.53 22.28 -2.29
N SER A 318 6.67 23.58 -2.58
CA SER A 318 5.52 24.49 -2.68
C SER A 318 4.55 24.13 -3.79
N THR A 319 5.05 23.70 -4.95
CA THR A 319 4.21 23.23 -6.06
C THR A 319 3.45 21.97 -5.66
N ALA A 320 4.15 21.00 -5.07
CA ALA A 320 3.54 19.74 -4.66
C ALA A 320 2.51 19.92 -3.54
N ILE A 321 2.77 20.79 -2.56
CA ILE A 321 1.81 21.16 -1.52
C ILE A 321 0.54 21.77 -2.13
N SER A 322 0.70 22.66 -3.12
CA SER A 322 -0.45 23.27 -3.82
C SER A 322 -1.25 22.21 -4.60
N ALA A 323 -0.58 21.24 -5.23
CA ALA A 323 -1.23 20.14 -5.92
C ALA A 323 -1.94 19.18 -4.94
N ALA A 324 -1.31 18.85 -3.82
CA ALA A 324 -1.90 18.02 -2.77
C ALA A 324 -3.18 18.66 -2.20
N GLN A 325 -3.22 19.98 -2.02
CA GLN A 325 -4.45 20.69 -1.64
C GLN A 325 -5.57 20.54 -2.67
N GLN A 326 -5.25 20.64 -3.98
CA GLN A 326 -6.25 20.43 -5.04
C GLN A 326 -6.77 18.98 -5.07
N LEU A 327 -5.88 18.00 -4.89
CA LEU A 327 -6.25 16.59 -4.80
C LEU A 327 -7.11 16.31 -3.57
N GLN A 328 -6.77 16.92 -2.43
CA GLN A 328 -7.53 16.78 -1.19
C GLN A 328 -8.94 17.38 -1.31
N GLN A 329 -9.06 18.59 -1.87
CA GLN A 329 -10.35 19.26 -2.10
C GLN A 329 -11.26 18.50 -3.07
N SER A 330 -10.67 17.75 -4.01
CA SER A 330 -11.42 16.93 -4.96
C SER A 330 -11.66 15.49 -4.48
N GLY A 331 -11.23 15.13 -3.27
CA GLY A 331 -11.38 13.79 -2.71
C GLY A 331 -10.48 12.72 -3.33
N ASN A 332 -9.46 13.12 -4.11
CA ASN A 332 -8.60 12.23 -4.89
C ASN A 332 -7.22 11.96 -4.25
N LEU A 333 -6.92 12.59 -3.11
CA LEU A 333 -5.65 12.39 -2.41
C LEU A 333 -5.68 11.12 -1.57
N ALA A 334 -4.85 10.13 -1.91
CA ALA A 334 -4.74 8.88 -1.15
C ALA A 334 -3.82 8.99 0.06
N GLY A 335 -2.81 9.85 -0.01
CA GLY A 335 -1.80 10.09 1.02
C GLY A 335 -0.63 10.87 0.45
N ILE A 336 0.38 11.15 1.28
CA ILE A 336 1.59 11.89 0.87
C ILE A 336 2.83 11.17 1.40
N PHE A 337 3.90 11.07 0.59
CA PHE A 337 5.24 10.77 1.12
C PHE A 337 6.27 11.84 0.77
N ILE A 338 7.34 11.92 1.56
CA ILE A 338 8.40 12.92 1.39
C ILE A 338 9.78 12.26 1.34
N TRP A 339 10.59 12.72 0.39
CA TRP A 339 12.02 12.42 0.28
C TRP A 339 12.86 13.67 0.63
N CYS A 340 13.43 13.83 1.81
CA CYS A 340 13.47 12.94 2.96
C CYS A 340 13.76 13.80 4.21
N ALA A 341 13.59 13.21 5.38
CA ALA A 341 13.74 13.89 6.67
C ALA A 341 15.13 14.50 6.84
N ASP A 342 16.16 13.85 6.30
CA ASP A 342 17.54 14.32 6.34
C ASP A 342 17.69 15.71 5.71
N ASN A 343 16.98 15.98 4.61
CA ASN A 343 17.02 17.28 3.92
C ASN A 343 16.13 18.33 4.63
N SER A 344 15.22 17.89 5.49
CA SER A 344 14.24 18.72 6.18
C SER A 344 14.67 19.15 7.59
N LEU A 345 15.85 18.71 8.05
CA LEU A 345 16.34 18.82 9.44
C LEU A 345 16.30 20.25 10.02
N ASP A 346 16.34 21.27 9.17
CA ASP A 346 16.30 22.67 9.62
C ASP A 346 14.96 23.07 10.27
N ASN A 347 13.80 22.62 9.73
CA ASN A 347 12.50 23.07 10.26
C ASN A 347 11.29 22.13 10.06
N PHE A 348 11.39 21.11 9.21
CA PHE A 348 10.29 20.20 8.87
C PHE A 348 8.95 20.90 8.51
N GLN A 349 9.02 22.07 7.86
CA GLN A 349 7.82 22.87 7.59
C GLN A 349 6.88 22.18 6.59
N TYR A 350 7.42 21.41 5.64
CA TYR A 350 6.62 20.80 4.58
C TYR A 350 5.96 19.51 5.05
N GLU A 351 6.59 18.78 5.97
CA GLU A 351 6.03 17.62 6.68
C GLU A 351 4.81 18.05 7.49
N GLN A 352 4.91 19.15 8.23
CA GLN A 352 3.78 19.71 8.99
C GLN A 352 2.63 20.15 8.07
N GLN A 353 2.94 20.79 6.95
CA GLN A 353 1.93 21.21 5.97
C GLN A 353 1.25 20.01 5.30
N ALA A 354 2.01 19.00 4.87
CA ALA A 354 1.51 17.79 4.25
C ALA A 354 0.58 17.02 5.21
N GLN A 355 1.00 16.82 6.46
CA GLN A 355 0.15 16.20 7.49
C GLN A 355 -1.11 17.03 7.76
N SER A 356 -1.00 18.37 7.79
CA SER A 356 -2.15 19.26 7.97
C SER A 356 -3.18 19.12 6.83
N ILE A 357 -2.73 18.97 5.58
CA ILE A 357 -3.62 18.73 4.43
C ILE A 357 -4.40 17.44 4.59
N LEU A 358 -3.73 16.35 4.99
CA LEU A 358 -4.35 15.04 5.17
C LEU A 358 -5.42 15.05 6.27
N VAL A 359 -5.24 15.83 7.33
CA VAL A 359 -6.19 15.90 8.45
C VAL A 359 -7.26 16.97 8.30
N ALA A 360 -7.23 17.81 7.25
CA ALA A 360 -8.08 19.00 7.11
C ALA A 360 -9.57 18.72 6.76
N ASN A 361 -10.05 17.50 6.97
CA ASN A 361 -11.45 17.09 6.72
C ASN A 361 -12.12 16.56 7.98
#